data_AF-A0A659QRG1-F1
#
_entry.id   AF-A0A659QRG1-F1
#
_cell.length_a   1.000
_cell.length_b   1.000
_cell.length_c   1.000
_cell.angle_alpha   90.00
_cell.angle_beta   90.00
_cell.angle_gamma   90.00
#
_symmetry.space_group_name_H-M   'P 1'
#
loop_
_entity.id
_entity.type
_entity.pdbx_description
1 polymer ?
#
loop_
_entity_poly.entity_id
_entity_poly.type
_entity_poly.pdbx_seq_one_letter_code
_entity_poly.pdbx_strand_id
1 'polypeptide(L)'
;PAAPRSRKTPIETAYVDSQVEGKHLAKDRSAQAQRGDKIALIGPNGCGKTTLLKLMLGQLQADSGRIHVGTKLEVAYFDQHRAELDPEKTVMDNLAEGKQEVMVNGKPRHVLGYLQDFLFHPKRAMTPVRALSGGERNRLLLARLFLKPSNLLILDEPTNDLDVETLELLEELIDGYQGTVLLVSHDRQFVDNTVTECWIFEGGGKIGRYIGGYHDARAQQEQHLATKQPMAKKNEEVIAPKAEIVKRGSSKLSYKLQRELEQLPGQLEDLEAKLEALQAQVADAAFFSQPHEQTQKVLADLSQAEQELEQAFERWEYLEGLKNGA
;
A
#
# COMPACT_ATOMS: atom_id res chain seq x y z
N PRO A 1 24.99 1.01 -1.63
CA PRO A 1 25.73 1.88 -2.57
C PRO A 1 24.78 2.80 -3.32
N ALA A 2 25.25 3.96 -3.80
CA ALA A 2 24.41 4.80 -4.64
C ALA A 2 24.27 4.08 -5.98
N ALA A 3 23.06 3.66 -6.31
CA ALA A 3 22.81 3.08 -7.62
C ALA A 3 23.23 4.08 -8.71
N PRO A 4 23.80 3.61 -9.83
CA PRO A 4 24.22 4.49 -10.89
C PRO A 4 23.04 5.35 -11.34
N ARG A 5 23.25 6.67 -11.40
CA ARG A 5 22.29 7.62 -11.97
C ARG A 5 22.04 7.26 -13.44
N SER A 6 21.06 6.41 -13.70
CA SER A 6 20.55 6.18 -15.05
C SER A 6 19.89 7.48 -15.53
N ARG A 7 20.25 7.91 -16.75
CA ARG A 7 19.57 9.01 -17.47
C ARG A 7 18.28 8.52 -18.16
N LYS A 8 17.93 7.25 -18.04
CA LYS A 8 16.79 6.61 -18.74
C LYS A 8 15.74 6.11 -17.76
N THR A 9 14.48 6.08 -18.20
CA THR A 9 13.31 5.51 -17.51
C THR A 9 13.63 4.11 -16.97
N PRO A 10 13.44 3.85 -15.66
CA PRO A 10 13.84 2.58 -15.05
C PRO A 10 13.00 1.41 -15.57
N ILE A 11 11.68 1.57 -15.69
CA ILE A 11 10.79 0.58 -16.31
C ILE A 11 9.77 1.29 -17.20
N GLU A 12 9.68 0.88 -18.46
CA GLU A 12 8.62 1.29 -19.37
C GLU A 12 7.88 0.05 -19.90
N THR A 13 6.61 -0.09 -19.51
CA THR A 13 5.74 -1.19 -19.96
C THR A 13 4.82 -0.70 -21.08
N ALA A 14 5.30 -0.82 -22.32
CA ALA A 14 4.53 -0.44 -23.50
C ALA A 14 3.71 -1.63 -24.02
N TYR A 15 2.45 -1.69 -23.60
CA TYR A 15 1.46 -2.72 -23.99
C TYR A 15 1.90 -4.12 -23.59
N VAL A 16 1.38 -4.61 -22.48
CA VAL A 16 1.58 -6.00 -22.04
C VAL A 16 0.21 -6.64 -22.02
N ASP A 17 -0.01 -7.69 -22.81
CA ASP A 17 -1.13 -8.61 -22.61
C ASP A 17 -0.55 -9.96 -22.22
N SER A 18 -0.71 -10.24 -20.92
CA SER A 18 -0.24 -11.45 -20.27
C SER A 18 -1.45 -12.16 -19.68
N GLN A 19 -1.63 -13.41 -20.06
CA GLN A 19 -2.59 -14.31 -19.47
C GLN A 19 -1.86 -15.24 -18.50
N VAL A 20 -2.35 -15.33 -17.26
CA VAL A 20 -1.94 -16.40 -16.35
C VAL A 20 -3.19 -17.19 -15.99
N GLU A 21 -3.14 -18.50 -16.22
CA GLU A 21 -4.26 -19.43 -15.99
C GLU A 21 -5.57 -19.02 -16.71
N GLY A 22 -5.46 -18.43 -17.90
CA GLY A 22 -6.62 -18.01 -18.71
C GLY A 22 -7.29 -16.69 -18.28
N LYS A 23 -6.75 -15.98 -17.28
CA LYS A 23 -7.19 -14.62 -16.89
C LYS A 23 -6.28 -13.56 -17.49
N HIS A 24 -6.84 -12.59 -18.21
CA HIS A 24 -6.10 -11.41 -18.69
C HIS A 24 -5.70 -10.51 -17.52
N LEU A 25 -4.40 -10.28 -17.34
CA LEU A 25 -3.87 -9.48 -16.24
C LEU A 25 -3.63 -8.02 -16.62
N ALA A 26 -3.33 -7.76 -17.89
CA ALA A 26 -3.18 -6.42 -18.47
C ALA A 26 -3.74 -6.46 -19.90
N LYS A 27 -4.59 -5.51 -20.30
CA LYS A 27 -5.20 -5.45 -21.63
C LYS A 27 -5.28 -4.00 -22.10
N ASP A 28 -4.69 -3.72 -23.27
CA ASP A 28 -4.83 -2.48 -24.03
C ASP A 28 -4.44 -1.15 -23.35
N ARG A 29 -3.48 -1.16 -22.41
CA ARG A 29 -2.93 0.07 -21.80
C ARG A 29 -1.42 -0.04 -21.58
N SER A 30 -0.69 1.04 -21.90
CA SER A 30 0.72 1.24 -21.57
C SER A 30 0.85 1.81 -20.16
N ALA A 31 1.71 1.23 -19.33
CA ALA A 31 2.13 1.81 -18.06
C ALA A 31 3.62 2.19 -18.16
N GLN A 32 4.03 3.23 -17.47
CA GLN A 32 5.42 3.67 -17.49
C GLN A 32 5.76 4.20 -16.11
N ALA A 33 6.81 3.63 -15.52
CA ALA A 33 7.35 4.06 -14.24
C ALA A 33 8.60 4.89 -14.52
N GLN A 34 8.50 6.19 -14.28
CA GLN A 34 9.60 7.12 -14.41
C GLN A 34 10.50 7.05 -13.17
N ARG A 35 11.68 7.67 -13.31
CA ARG A 35 12.65 7.72 -12.23
C ARG A 35 12.17 8.66 -11.13
N GLY A 36 12.17 8.18 -9.89
CA GLY A 36 11.68 8.94 -8.74
C GLY A 36 10.20 8.75 -8.49
N ASP A 37 9.48 8.04 -9.37
CA ASP A 37 8.08 7.71 -9.13
C ASP A 37 7.97 6.78 -7.93
N LYS A 38 7.00 7.08 -7.07
CA LYS A 38 6.57 6.21 -5.98
C LYS A 38 5.16 5.74 -6.35
N ILE A 39 5.04 4.47 -6.73
CA ILE A 39 3.83 3.94 -7.37
C ILE A 39 3.21 2.87 -6.46
N ALA A 40 1.96 3.06 -6.05
CA ALA A 40 1.18 2.02 -5.39
C ALA A 40 0.46 1.13 -6.41
N LEU A 41 0.53 -0.19 -6.24
CA LEU A 41 -0.27 -1.18 -6.96
C LEU A 41 -1.46 -1.59 -6.09
N ILE A 42 -2.66 -1.12 -6.45
CA ILE A 42 -3.88 -1.31 -5.65
C ILE A 42 -4.84 -2.24 -6.36
N GLY A 43 -5.33 -3.25 -5.65
CA GLY A 43 -6.33 -4.17 -6.18
C GLY A 43 -6.56 -5.37 -5.27
N PRO A 44 -7.68 -6.10 -5.49
CA PRO A 44 -8.02 -7.27 -4.69
C PRO A 44 -6.99 -8.40 -4.86
N ASN A 45 -6.91 -9.28 -3.87
CA ASN A 45 -6.00 -10.42 -3.92
C ASN A 45 -6.32 -11.31 -5.14
N GLY A 46 -5.27 -11.77 -5.82
CA GLY A 46 -5.39 -12.55 -7.05
C GLY A 46 -5.72 -11.75 -8.31
N CYS A 47 -5.71 -10.40 -8.27
CA CYS A 47 -5.89 -9.57 -9.48
C CYS A 47 -4.64 -9.51 -10.39
N GLY A 48 -3.48 -9.98 -9.89
CA GLY A 48 -2.24 -10.06 -10.67
C GLY A 48 -1.13 -9.08 -10.30
N LYS A 49 -1.20 -8.36 -9.15
CA LYS A 49 -0.15 -7.43 -8.67
C LYS A 49 1.25 -8.06 -8.71
N THR A 50 1.43 -9.19 -8.02
CA THR A 50 2.70 -9.94 -7.98
C THR A 50 3.11 -10.46 -9.35
N THR A 51 2.15 -10.81 -10.21
CA THR A 51 2.46 -11.25 -11.58
C THR A 51 2.95 -10.09 -12.45
N LEU A 52 2.35 -8.91 -12.33
CA LEU A 52 2.84 -7.69 -12.99
C LEU A 52 4.25 -7.36 -12.52
N LEU A 53 4.55 -7.46 -11.22
CA LEU A 53 5.91 -7.28 -10.71
C LEU A 53 6.89 -8.29 -11.35
N LYS A 54 6.54 -9.58 -11.42
CA LYS A 54 7.39 -10.60 -12.06
C LYS A 54 7.63 -10.33 -13.55
N LEU A 55 6.60 -9.87 -14.26
CA LEU A 55 6.70 -9.44 -15.66
C LEU A 55 7.65 -8.25 -15.81
N MET A 56 7.50 -7.22 -14.98
CA MET A 56 8.35 -6.03 -14.98
C MET A 56 9.82 -6.34 -14.66
N LEU A 57 10.05 -7.34 -13.82
CA LEU A 57 11.39 -7.83 -13.48
C LEU A 57 11.99 -8.76 -14.54
N GLY A 58 11.25 -9.10 -15.60
CA GLY A 58 11.67 -10.06 -16.62
C GLY A 58 11.76 -11.50 -16.13
N GLN A 59 11.17 -11.81 -14.97
CA GLN A 59 11.10 -13.16 -14.39
C GLN A 59 9.99 -14.00 -15.05
N LEU A 60 9.05 -13.34 -15.72
CA LEU A 60 7.97 -13.96 -16.48
C LEU A 60 7.93 -13.34 -17.88
N GLN A 61 7.63 -14.16 -18.91
CA GLN A 61 7.49 -13.68 -20.28
C GLN A 61 6.03 -13.33 -20.55
N ALA A 62 5.79 -12.16 -21.14
CA ALA A 62 4.46 -11.80 -21.60
C ALA A 62 4.09 -12.62 -22.83
N ASP A 63 2.84 -13.10 -22.91
CA ASP A 63 2.34 -13.82 -24.08
C ASP A 63 2.27 -12.91 -25.31
N SER A 64 1.99 -11.63 -25.09
CA SER A 64 2.00 -10.61 -26.14
C SER A 64 2.33 -9.23 -25.58
N GLY A 65 2.84 -8.35 -26.45
CA GLY A 65 3.28 -7.02 -26.06
C GLY A 65 4.79 -6.88 -25.80
N ARG A 66 5.22 -5.74 -25.23
CA ARG A 66 6.65 -5.46 -24.97
C ARG A 66 6.86 -4.81 -23.60
N ILE A 67 7.79 -5.37 -22.84
CA ILE A 67 8.29 -4.77 -21.59
C ILE A 67 9.69 -4.24 -21.89
N HIS A 68 9.88 -2.93 -21.73
CA HIS A 68 11.19 -2.31 -21.84
C HIS A 68 11.73 -2.03 -20.43
N VAL A 69 12.72 -2.82 -20.03
CA VAL A 69 13.44 -2.61 -18.78
C VAL A 69 14.66 -1.75 -19.05
N GLY A 70 14.85 -0.69 -18.26
CA GLY A 70 15.99 0.20 -18.39
C GLY A 70 17.33 -0.54 -18.23
N THR A 71 18.35 -0.08 -18.94
CA THR A 71 19.71 -0.64 -18.82
C THR A 71 20.29 -0.34 -17.43
N LYS A 72 20.93 -1.34 -16.78
CA LYS A 72 21.50 -1.24 -15.42
C LYS A 72 20.46 -1.09 -14.30
N LEU A 73 19.34 -1.80 -14.43
CA LEU A 73 18.37 -1.90 -13.33
C LEU A 73 18.98 -2.71 -12.18
N GLU A 74 19.02 -2.12 -10.99
CA GLU A 74 19.43 -2.75 -9.74
C GLU A 74 18.21 -2.77 -8.83
N VAL A 75 17.69 -3.97 -8.58
CA VAL A 75 16.41 -4.17 -7.89
C VAL A 75 16.66 -4.59 -6.44
N ALA A 76 16.09 -3.84 -5.51
CA ALA A 76 15.89 -4.27 -4.14
C ALA A 76 14.44 -4.72 -3.97
N TYR A 77 14.23 -6.00 -3.65
CA TYR A 77 12.92 -6.57 -3.39
C TYR A 77 12.79 -6.87 -1.90
N PHE A 78 11.79 -6.29 -1.24
CA PHE A 78 11.41 -6.63 0.11
C PHE A 78 10.31 -7.69 0.05
N ASP A 79 10.68 -8.91 0.43
CA ASP A 79 9.79 -10.06 0.61
C ASP A 79 10.05 -10.60 2.00
N GLN A 80 9.06 -10.48 2.90
CA GLN A 80 9.17 -10.93 4.28
C GLN A 80 9.45 -12.44 4.38
N HIS A 81 9.06 -13.23 3.37
CA HIS A 81 9.27 -14.68 3.37
C HIS A 81 10.66 -15.11 2.86
N ARG A 82 11.44 -14.21 2.26
CA ARG A 82 12.74 -14.56 1.64
C ARG A 82 13.95 -13.94 2.34
N ALA A 83 13.74 -13.01 3.26
CA ALA A 83 14.82 -12.30 3.91
C ALA A 83 15.28 -13.04 5.17
N GLU A 84 16.25 -13.95 5.01
CA GLU A 84 16.80 -14.72 6.13
C GLU A 84 17.87 -13.91 6.89
N LEU A 85 17.61 -13.71 8.19
CA LEU A 85 18.60 -13.28 9.17
C LEU A 85 19.17 -14.50 9.87
N ASP A 86 20.47 -14.50 10.15
CA ASP A 86 21.13 -15.52 10.95
C ASP A 86 20.81 -15.26 12.43
N PRO A 87 20.01 -16.13 13.09
CA PRO A 87 19.51 -15.89 14.45
C PRO A 87 20.62 -15.93 15.51
N GLU A 88 21.73 -16.59 15.21
CA GLU A 88 22.87 -16.75 16.13
C GLU A 88 23.85 -15.59 16.03
N LYS A 89 23.88 -14.88 14.90
CA LYS A 89 24.70 -13.68 14.73
C LYS A 89 24.06 -12.45 15.39
N THR A 90 24.91 -11.48 15.71
CA THR A 90 24.46 -10.20 16.24
C THR A 90 23.73 -9.39 15.16
N VAL A 91 22.95 -8.39 15.59
CA VAL A 91 22.33 -7.40 14.70
C VAL A 91 23.38 -6.74 13.78
N MET A 92 24.50 -6.33 14.36
CA MET A 92 25.62 -5.73 13.64
C MET A 92 26.24 -6.70 12.61
N ASP A 93 26.47 -7.96 12.99
CA ASP A 93 27.08 -8.95 12.11
C ASP A 93 26.17 -9.36 10.96
N ASN A 94 24.84 -9.34 11.16
CA ASN A 94 23.88 -9.59 10.09
C ASN A 94 23.91 -8.50 8.99
N LEU A 95 24.44 -7.31 9.28
CA LEU A 95 24.58 -6.22 8.31
C LEU A 95 25.98 -6.12 7.72
N ALA A 96 27.00 -6.21 8.57
CA ALA A 96 28.37 -5.88 8.22
C ALA A 96 29.26 -7.10 8.04
N GLU A 97 28.76 -8.29 8.36
CA GLU A 97 29.48 -9.58 8.22
C GLU A 97 30.87 -9.52 8.90
N GLY A 98 30.92 -8.96 10.11
CA GLY A 98 32.15 -8.79 10.90
C GLY A 98 32.94 -7.50 10.63
N LYS A 99 32.48 -6.63 9.72
CA LYS A 99 33.08 -5.30 9.49
C LYS A 99 32.52 -4.25 10.45
N GLN A 100 33.28 -3.18 10.68
CA GLN A 100 32.84 -2.02 11.47
C GLN A 100 32.19 -0.92 10.62
N GLU A 101 32.26 -1.05 9.29
CA GLU A 101 31.75 -0.08 8.33
C GLU A 101 30.88 -0.74 7.25
N VAL A 102 29.86 0.00 6.82
CA VAL A 102 28.96 -0.34 5.71
C VAL A 102 28.95 0.76 4.66
N MET A 103 28.61 0.41 3.43
CA MET A 103 28.61 1.33 2.28
C MET A 103 27.22 1.91 2.03
N VAL A 104 26.93 3.06 2.63
CA VAL A 104 25.66 3.78 2.46
C VAL A 104 25.83 4.80 1.33
N ASN A 105 25.04 4.69 0.26
CA ASN A 105 25.11 5.62 -0.88
C ASN A 105 26.53 5.82 -1.47
N GLY A 106 27.38 4.79 -1.38
CA GLY A 106 28.74 4.82 -1.90
C GLY A 106 29.77 5.47 -0.97
N LYS A 107 29.37 5.87 0.24
CA LYS A 107 30.26 6.39 1.28
C LYS A 107 30.39 5.36 2.42
N PRO A 108 31.60 5.15 2.98
CA PRO A 108 31.74 4.34 4.18
C PRO A 108 31.10 5.06 5.36
N ARG A 109 30.33 4.31 6.16
CA ARG A 109 29.72 4.79 7.40
C ARG A 109 29.87 3.72 8.47
N HIS A 110 30.14 4.14 9.71
CA HIS A 110 30.21 3.23 10.85
C HIS A 110 28.88 2.50 11.08
N VAL A 111 28.91 1.20 11.32
CA VAL A 111 27.71 0.35 11.38
C VAL A 111 26.78 0.76 12.52
N LEU A 112 27.32 1.06 13.71
CA LEU A 112 26.49 1.52 14.83
C LEU A 112 25.75 2.83 14.52
N GLY A 113 26.41 3.75 13.80
CA GLY A 113 25.80 5.02 13.41
C GLY A 113 24.74 4.86 12.32
N TYR A 114 24.84 3.82 11.50
CA TYR A 114 23.80 3.44 10.54
C TYR A 114 22.62 2.74 11.23
N LEU A 115 22.90 1.80 12.12
CA LEU A 115 21.89 1.09 12.91
C LEU A 115 21.06 2.03 13.81
N GLN A 116 21.66 3.13 14.29
CA GLN A 116 20.93 4.18 14.99
C GLN A 116 19.85 4.85 14.14
N ASP A 117 20.07 5.03 12.83
CA ASP A 117 19.04 5.56 11.93
C ASP A 117 17.83 4.61 11.85
N PHE A 118 18.06 3.31 12.07
CA PHE A 118 17.03 2.27 12.15
C PHE A 118 16.58 2.00 13.59
N LEU A 119 16.78 2.98 14.49
CA LEU A 119 16.32 2.97 15.88
C LEU A 119 16.94 1.86 16.74
N PHE A 120 18.09 1.30 16.34
CA PHE A 120 18.83 0.35 17.19
C PHE A 120 19.76 1.08 18.16
N HIS A 121 19.50 0.93 19.45
CA HIS A 121 20.44 1.37 20.48
C HIS A 121 21.76 0.56 20.39
N PRO A 122 22.95 1.15 20.64
CA PRO A 122 24.24 0.47 20.52
C PRO A 122 24.35 -0.86 21.27
N LYS A 123 23.71 -0.96 22.45
CA LYS A 123 23.64 -2.21 23.21
C LYS A 123 22.84 -3.29 22.47
N ARG A 124 21.71 -2.94 21.84
CA ARG A 124 20.89 -3.87 21.04
C ARG A 124 21.61 -4.31 19.76
N ALA A 125 22.40 -3.43 19.15
CA ALA A 125 23.20 -3.75 17.97
C ALA A 125 24.19 -4.92 18.19
N MET A 126 24.61 -5.15 19.44
CA MET A 126 25.52 -6.25 19.81
C MET A 126 24.78 -7.53 20.27
N THR A 127 23.45 -7.53 20.32
CA THR A 127 22.68 -8.70 20.75
C THR A 127 22.40 -9.66 19.59
N PRO A 128 22.28 -10.98 19.83
CA PRO A 128 21.88 -11.95 18.82
C PRO A 128 20.48 -11.67 18.27
N VAL A 129 20.27 -11.91 16.97
CA VAL A 129 18.98 -11.66 16.30
C VAL A 129 17.83 -12.47 16.90
N ARG A 130 18.08 -13.66 17.44
CA ARG A 130 17.04 -14.45 18.13
C ARG A 130 16.38 -13.75 19.33
N ALA A 131 17.03 -12.72 19.88
CA ALA A 131 16.53 -11.94 21.02
C ALA A 131 15.76 -10.66 20.59
N LEU A 132 15.54 -10.47 19.28
CA LEU A 132 14.77 -9.36 18.74
C LEU A 132 13.27 -9.66 18.69
N SER A 133 12.44 -8.64 18.89
CA SER A 133 11.01 -8.71 18.57
C SER A 133 10.76 -8.81 17.07
N GLY A 134 9.54 -9.13 16.65
CA GLY A 134 9.16 -9.14 15.22
C GLY A 134 9.43 -7.81 14.53
N GLY A 135 9.00 -6.69 15.13
CA GLY A 135 9.24 -5.35 14.60
C GLY A 135 10.73 -4.97 14.54
N GLU A 136 11.53 -5.32 15.55
CA GLU A 136 12.99 -5.14 15.49
C GLU A 136 13.63 -5.97 14.37
N ARG A 137 13.18 -7.22 14.16
CA ARG A 137 13.67 -8.04 13.04
C ARG A 137 13.35 -7.40 11.70
N ASN A 138 12.13 -6.86 11.54
CA ASN A 138 11.73 -6.15 10.32
C ASN A 138 12.54 -4.88 10.10
N ARG A 139 12.80 -4.07 11.14
CA ARG A 139 13.75 -2.93 11.04
C ARG A 139 15.11 -3.36 10.56
N LEU A 140 15.62 -4.49 11.06
CA LEU A 140 16.91 -5.01 10.63
C LEU A 140 16.92 -5.44 9.16
N LEU A 141 15.83 -6.05 8.70
CA LEU A 141 15.64 -6.42 7.30
C LEU A 141 15.61 -5.20 6.39
N LEU A 142 14.88 -4.15 6.78
CA LEU A 142 14.88 -2.86 6.08
C LEU A 142 16.30 -2.28 6.05
N ALA A 143 16.99 -2.24 7.20
CA ALA A 143 18.37 -1.76 7.27
C ALA A 143 19.29 -2.49 6.30
N ARG A 144 19.18 -3.82 6.20
CA ARG A 144 19.95 -4.63 5.26
C ARG A 144 19.55 -4.39 3.80
N LEU A 145 18.27 -4.16 3.53
CA LEU A 145 17.75 -3.89 2.18
C LEU A 145 18.33 -2.59 1.63
N PHE A 146 18.27 -1.51 2.41
CA PHE A 146 18.74 -0.18 2.00
C PHE A 146 20.27 -0.07 1.92
N LEU A 147 21.02 -1.04 2.46
CA LEU A 147 22.46 -1.14 2.21
C LEU A 147 22.78 -1.60 0.79
N LYS A 148 21.90 -2.36 0.12
CA LYS A 148 22.14 -2.81 -1.25
C LYS A 148 21.97 -1.67 -2.24
N PRO A 149 22.82 -1.57 -3.28
CA PRO A 149 22.58 -0.61 -4.34
C PRO A 149 21.28 -0.97 -5.04
N SER A 150 20.38 -0.02 -5.17
CA SER A 150 19.16 -0.18 -5.96
C SER A 150 18.71 1.14 -6.56
N ASN A 151 18.17 1.06 -7.77
CA ASN A 151 17.45 2.14 -8.43
C ASN A 151 15.96 1.81 -8.63
N LEU A 152 15.56 0.59 -8.28
CA LEU A 152 14.18 0.17 -8.13
C LEU A 152 14.01 -0.55 -6.79
N LEU A 153 13.11 -0.04 -5.97
CA LEU A 153 12.68 -0.66 -4.72
C LEU A 153 11.29 -1.25 -4.94
N ILE A 154 11.11 -2.52 -4.59
CA ILE A 154 9.82 -3.19 -4.61
C ILE A 154 9.49 -3.61 -3.18
N LEU A 155 8.36 -3.14 -2.67
CA LEU A 155 7.87 -3.43 -1.34
C LEU A 155 6.55 -4.18 -1.47
N ASP A 156 6.56 -5.48 -1.21
CA ASP A 156 5.38 -6.33 -1.32
C ASP A 156 4.79 -6.57 0.07
N GLU A 157 3.67 -5.92 0.38
CA GLU A 157 3.00 -5.91 1.67
C GLU A 157 3.94 -5.59 2.86
N PRO A 158 4.66 -4.44 2.83
CA PRO A 158 5.67 -4.15 3.83
C PRO A 158 5.09 -3.84 5.21
N THR A 159 3.80 -3.49 5.31
CA THR A 159 3.14 -2.99 6.53
C THR A 159 2.64 -4.09 7.45
N ASN A 160 2.41 -5.30 6.94
CA ASN A 160 2.03 -6.45 7.75
C ASN A 160 3.20 -6.75 8.70
N ASP A 161 3.01 -6.74 10.02
CA ASP A 161 4.06 -6.96 11.03
C ASP A 161 5.03 -5.79 11.32
N LEU A 162 4.70 -4.55 10.91
CA LEU A 162 5.43 -3.36 11.38
C LEU A 162 4.75 -2.72 12.59
N ASP A 163 5.57 -2.31 13.56
CA ASP A 163 5.13 -1.39 14.61
C ASP A 163 5.04 0.05 14.05
N VAL A 164 4.33 0.93 14.75
CA VAL A 164 4.11 2.32 14.31
C VAL A 164 5.42 3.06 14.06
N GLU A 165 6.41 2.88 14.95
CA GLU A 165 7.74 3.49 14.79
C GLU A 165 8.44 3.04 13.50
N THR A 166 8.32 1.76 13.15
CA THR A 166 8.94 1.22 11.92
C THR A 166 8.18 1.65 10.67
N LEU A 167 6.86 1.83 10.76
CA LEU A 167 6.07 2.40 9.67
C LEU A 167 6.52 3.83 9.36
N GLU A 168 6.59 4.69 10.38
CA GLU A 168 7.07 6.07 10.23
C GLU A 168 8.48 6.12 9.63
N LEU A 169 9.40 5.28 10.13
CA LEU A 169 10.75 5.15 9.58
C LEU A 169 10.71 4.72 8.10
N LEU A 170 9.85 3.78 7.73
CA LEU A 170 9.74 3.32 6.35
C LEU A 170 9.21 4.42 5.42
N GLU A 171 8.25 5.23 5.88
CA GLU A 171 7.77 6.40 5.15
C GLU A 171 8.92 7.39 4.88
N GLU A 172 9.71 7.73 5.89
CA GLU A 172 10.89 8.60 5.75
C GLU A 172 11.93 8.04 4.77
N LEU A 173 12.20 6.72 4.85
CA LEU A 173 13.15 6.04 3.97
C LEU A 173 12.68 6.04 2.51
N ILE A 174 11.39 5.82 2.27
CA ILE A 174 10.82 5.89 0.93
C ILE A 174 10.81 7.33 0.43
N ASP A 175 10.55 8.31 1.29
CA ASP A 175 10.59 9.72 0.90
C ASP A 175 11.97 10.18 0.44
N GLY A 176 13.01 9.78 1.16
CA GLY A 176 14.40 10.06 0.82
C GLY A 176 14.95 9.25 -0.37
N TYR A 177 14.24 8.22 -0.85
CA TYR A 177 14.74 7.31 -1.88
C TYR A 177 14.76 7.96 -3.27
N GLN A 178 15.94 7.95 -3.90
CA GLN A 178 16.18 8.63 -5.18
C GLN A 178 15.87 7.78 -6.42
N GLY A 179 15.53 6.51 -6.21
CA GLY A 179 15.12 5.58 -7.26
C GLY A 179 13.60 5.55 -7.43
N THR A 180 13.11 4.55 -8.15
CA THR A 180 11.67 4.31 -8.29
C THR A 180 11.21 3.32 -7.23
N VAL A 181 10.03 3.53 -6.66
CA VAL A 181 9.43 2.64 -5.66
C VAL A 181 8.14 2.05 -6.25
N LEU A 182 8.02 0.72 -6.21
CA LEU A 182 6.77 0.01 -6.44
C LEU A 182 6.30 -0.57 -5.11
N LEU A 183 5.16 -0.09 -4.64
CA LEU A 183 4.57 -0.47 -3.37
C LEU A 183 3.31 -1.31 -3.63
N VAL A 184 3.24 -2.49 -3.03
CA VAL A 184 2.00 -3.25 -2.88
C VAL A 184 1.65 -3.16 -1.40
N SER A 185 0.53 -2.54 -1.06
CA SER A 185 0.06 -2.49 0.32
C SER A 185 -1.47 -2.38 0.34
N HIS A 186 -2.05 -2.95 1.38
CA HIS A 186 -3.45 -2.75 1.75
C HIS A 186 -3.67 -1.58 2.73
N ASP A 187 -2.59 -1.01 3.29
CA ASP A 187 -2.64 0.13 4.19
C ASP A 187 -2.83 1.43 3.40
N ARG A 188 -4.03 2.02 3.52
CA ARG A 188 -4.44 3.22 2.78
C ARG A 188 -3.63 4.44 3.23
N GLN A 189 -3.47 4.63 4.54
CA GLN A 189 -2.78 5.78 5.11
C GLN A 189 -1.30 5.78 4.72
N PHE A 190 -0.65 4.61 4.83
CA PHE A 190 0.74 4.46 4.40
C PHE A 190 0.91 4.76 2.91
N VAL A 191 -0.03 4.31 2.07
CA VAL A 191 -0.03 4.64 0.63
C VAL A 191 -0.16 6.14 0.41
N ASP A 192 -1.12 6.81 1.06
CA ASP A 192 -1.34 8.25 0.93
C ASP A 192 -0.12 9.08 1.34
N ASN A 193 0.56 8.69 2.42
CA ASN A 193 1.75 9.39 2.91
C ASN A 193 2.96 9.21 1.99
N THR A 194 3.01 8.09 1.25
CA THR A 194 4.25 7.62 0.62
C THR A 194 4.27 7.81 -0.90
N VAL A 195 3.14 7.62 -1.59
CA VAL A 195 3.14 7.47 -3.05
C VAL A 195 2.79 8.74 -3.82
N THR A 196 3.27 8.84 -5.05
CA THR A 196 2.97 9.93 -5.98
C THR A 196 1.93 9.55 -7.03
N GLU A 197 1.79 8.23 -7.29
CA GLU A 197 0.87 7.69 -8.29
C GLU A 197 0.29 6.35 -7.79
N CYS A 198 -0.98 6.10 -8.13
CA CYS A 198 -1.69 4.87 -7.84
C CYS A 198 -2.09 4.16 -9.13
N TRP A 199 -1.75 2.88 -9.22
CA TRP A 199 -2.17 1.98 -10.30
C TRP A 199 -3.23 1.02 -9.75
N ILE A 200 -4.48 1.29 -10.11
CA ILE A 200 -5.63 0.53 -9.63
C ILE A 200 -6.01 -0.55 -10.66
N PHE A 201 -6.05 -1.80 -10.21
CA PHE A 201 -6.53 -2.92 -11.01
C PHE A 201 -8.06 -2.95 -11.01
N GLU A 202 -8.67 -2.54 -12.12
CA GLU A 202 -10.12 -2.38 -12.29
C GLU A 202 -10.82 -3.69 -12.74
N GLY A 203 -10.06 -4.77 -12.89
CA GLY A 203 -10.56 -6.06 -13.39
C GLY A 203 -10.55 -6.18 -14.91
N GLY A 204 -10.66 -7.42 -15.41
CA GLY A 204 -10.62 -7.72 -16.85
C GLY A 204 -9.32 -7.30 -17.56
N GLY A 205 -8.22 -7.23 -16.81
CA GLY A 205 -6.91 -6.77 -17.29
C GLY A 205 -6.77 -5.25 -17.39
N LYS A 206 -7.69 -4.45 -16.85
CA LYS A 206 -7.56 -2.98 -16.90
C LYS A 206 -6.79 -2.46 -15.69
N ILE A 207 -5.77 -1.66 -15.96
CA ILE A 207 -5.01 -0.92 -14.94
C ILE A 207 -5.27 0.57 -15.17
N GLY A 208 -5.98 1.20 -14.23
CA GLY A 208 -6.20 2.64 -14.18
C GLY A 208 -5.02 3.32 -13.49
N ARG A 209 -4.60 4.48 -14.01
CA ARG A 209 -3.49 5.27 -13.47
C ARG A 209 -4.04 6.59 -12.95
N TYR A 210 -3.73 6.90 -11.70
CA TYR A 210 -4.27 8.06 -11.01
C TYR A 210 -3.15 8.74 -10.23
N ILE A 211 -3.11 10.08 -10.28
CA ILE A 211 -2.08 10.87 -9.60
C ILE A 211 -2.54 11.10 -8.17
N GLY A 212 -1.61 11.00 -7.22
CA GLY A 212 -1.87 11.16 -5.79
C GLY A 212 -1.96 9.85 -5.03
N GLY A 213 -2.35 9.96 -3.77
CA GLY A 213 -2.50 8.85 -2.85
C GLY A 213 -3.74 7.99 -3.14
N TYR A 214 -4.03 7.05 -2.25
CA TYR A 214 -5.19 6.17 -2.33
C TYR A 214 -6.50 6.95 -2.41
N HIS A 215 -6.71 7.96 -1.55
CA HIS A 215 -7.96 8.73 -1.53
C HIS A 215 -8.18 9.53 -2.83
N ASP A 216 -7.15 10.23 -3.31
CA ASP A 216 -7.18 10.97 -4.57
C ASP A 216 -7.48 10.05 -5.76
N ALA A 217 -6.83 8.89 -5.77
CA ALA A 217 -6.98 7.91 -6.84
C ALA A 217 -8.37 7.29 -6.88
N ARG A 218 -8.98 7.02 -5.73
CA ARG A 218 -10.35 6.51 -5.63
C ARG A 218 -11.37 7.54 -6.10
N ALA A 219 -11.24 8.80 -5.70
CA ALA A 219 -12.12 9.87 -6.17
C ALA A 219 -12.06 10.03 -7.70
N GLN A 220 -10.86 10.00 -8.28
CA GLN A 220 -10.69 10.04 -9.74
C GLN A 220 -11.27 8.81 -10.44
N GLN A 221 -11.10 7.62 -9.86
CA GLN A 221 -11.67 6.38 -10.38
C GLN A 221 -13.20 6.44 -10.43
N GLU A 222 -13.84 6.90 -9.35
CA GLU A 222 -15.30 7.03 -9.27
C GLU A 222 -15.84 8.02 -10.30
N GLN A 223 -15.18 9.17 -10.47
CA GLN A 223 -15.53 10.13 -11.52
C GLN A 223 -15.40 9.51 -12.92
N HIS A 224 -14.35 8.72 -13.16
CA HIS A 224 -14.12 8.05 -14.45
C HIS A 224 -15.18 6.97 -14.72
N LEU A 225 -15.58 6.22 -13.69
CA LEU A 225 -16.64 5.21 -13.77
C LEU A 225 -18.02 5.86 -13.99
N ALA A 226 -18.31 6.95 -13.28
CA ALA A 226 -19.56 7.71 -13.44
C ALA A 226 -19.70 8.27 -14.87
N THR A 227 -18.60 8.70 -15.48
CA THR A 227 -18.58 9.23 -16.86
C THR A 227 -18.71 8.13 -17.93
N LYS A 228 -18.37 6.87 -17.59
CA LYS A 228 -18.42 5.72 -18.51
C LYS A 228 -19.73 4.91 -18.46
N GLN A 229 -20.65 5.21 -17.54
CA GLN A 229 -21.98 4.61 -17.61
C GLN A 229 -22.70 5.12 -18.86
N PRO A 230 -23.12 4.23 -19.80
CA PRO A 230 -23.87 4.68 -20.95
C PRO A 230 -25.22 5.20 -20.47
N MET A 231 -25.48 6.48 -20.73
CA MET A 231 -26.82 7.06 -20.70
C MET A 231 -27.73 6.14 -21.51
N ALA A 232 -28.60 5.40 -20.82
CA ALA A 232 -29.57 4.53 -21.45
C ALA A 232 -30.38 5.35 -22.46
N LYS A 233 -30.39 4.85 -23.71
CA LYS A 233 -31.04 5.41 -24.90
C LYS A 233 -32.31 6.20 -24.58
N LYS A 234 -32.32 7.49 -24.95
CA LYS A 234 -33.55 8.17 -25.37
C LYS A 234 -33.33 8.65 -26.81
N ASN A 235 -34.18 8.17 -27.70
CA ASN A 235 -34.11 8.40 -29.14
C ASN A 235 -34.05 9.89 -29.50
N GLU A 236 -33.18 10.16 -30.48
CA GLU A 236 -33.24 11.15 -31.57
C GLU A 236 -33.97 12.47 -31.33
N GLU A 237 -33.22 13.57 -31.38
CA GLU A 237 -33.38 14.55 -32.47
C GLU A 237 -32.12 15.41 -32.64
N VAL A 238 -31.78 15.65 -33.90
CA VAL A 238 -30.58 16.33 -34.40
C VAL A 238 -30.69 17.84 -34.19
N ILE A 239 -29.78 18.46 -33.44
CA ILE A 239 -29.41 19.88 -33.65
C ILE A 239 -27.90 20.09 -33.38
N ALA A 240 -27.27 20.76 -34.35
CA ALA A 240 -25.85 21.07 -34.47
C ALA A 240 -25.31 22.06 -33.39
N PRO A 241 -23.98 22.28 -33.29
CA PRO A 241 -23.30 22.61 -32.04
C PRO A 241 -23.34 24.11 -31.74
N LYS A 242 -23.55 24.46 -30.47
CA LYS A 242 -23.12 25.73 -29.90
C LYS A 242 -22.17 25.46 -28.73
N ALA A 243 -20.96 25.99 -28.89
CA ALA A 243 -20.03 26.19 -27.80
C ALA A 243 -20.68 27.10 -26.76
N GLU A 244 -20.65 26.70 -25.50
CA GLU A 244 -20.66 27.65 -24.38
C GLU A 244 -20.14 26.99 -23.09
N ILE A 245 -19.25 27.74 -22.45
CA ILE A 245 -18.56 27.48 -21.20
C ILE A 245 -19.54 27.75 -20.05
N VAL A 246 -19.85 26.78 -19.17
CA VAL A 246 -20.48 27.10 -17.86
C VAL A 246 -20.09 26.15 -16.73
N LYS A 247 -19.30 26.71 -15.81
CA LYS A 247 -19.30 26.70 -14.32
C LYS A 247 -19.83 25.48 -13.53
N ARG A 248 -18.97 25.08 -12.56
CA ARG A 248 -19.24 24.27 -11.38
C ARG A 248 -20.40 24.84 -10.54
N GLY A 249 -21.31 23.97 -10.11
CA GLY A 249 -22.34 24.27 -9.10
C GLY A 249 -22.35 23.18 -8.02
N SER A 250 -22.30 23.60 -6.76
CA SER A 250 -22.38 22.76 -5.56
C SER A 250 -23.80 22.20 -5.35
N SER A 251 -23.95 20.89 -5.15
CA SER A 251 -25.25 20.27 -4.89
C SER A 251 -25.39 19.85 -3.42
N LYS A 252 -26.44 20.35 -2.75
CA LYS A 252 -26.87 19.94 -1.40
C LYS A 252 -27.33 18.47 -1.38
N LEU A 253 -27.06 17.75 -0.27
CA LEU A 253 -27.54 16.39 -0.02
C LEU A 253 -29.07 16.27 -0.15
N SER A 254 -29.52 15.14 -0.68
CA SER A 254 -30.95 14.76 -0.71
C SER A 254 -31.49 14.52 0.71
N TYR A 255 -32.77 14.86 0.95
CA TYR A 255 -33.47 14.73 2.25
C TYR A 255 -33.31 13.35 2.92
N LYS A 256 -33.22 12.28 2.13
CA LYS A 256 -33.00 10.90 2.65
C LYS A 256 -31.60 10.70 3.22
N LEU A 257 -30.58 11.26 2.56
CA LEU A 257 -29.17 11.14 2.97
C LEU A 257 -28.87 12.05 4.17
N GLN A 258 -29.53 13.21 4.23
CA GLN A 258 -29.40 14.12 5.37
C GLN A 258 -29.93 13.49 6.66
N ARG A 259 -31.07 12.79 6.60
CA ARG A 259 -31.62 12.05 7.75
C ARG A 259 -30.75 10.85 8.15
N GLU A 260 -30.13 10.18 7.20
CA GLU A 260 -29.17 9.10 7.46
C GLU A 260 -27.92 9.63 8.20
N LEU A 261 -27.36 10.76 7.74
CA LEU A 261 -26.25 11.44 8.40
C LEU A 261 -26.58 11.89 9.84
N GLU A 262 -27.82 12.30 10.10
CA GLU A 262 -28.26 12.68 11.44
C GLU A 262 -28.38 11.47 12.40
N GLN A 263 -28.52 10.25 11.89
CA GLN A 263 -28.72 9.03 12.70
C GLN A 263 -27.41 8.28 12.97
N LEU A 264 -26.41 8.40 12.08
CA LEU A 264 -25.14 7.69 12.17
C LEU A 264 -24.33 8.01 13.44
N PRO A 265 -24.24 9.25 13.95
CA PRO A 265 -23.52 9.52 15.21
C PRO A 265 -24.05 8.70 16.39
N GLY A 266 -25.37 8.55 16.53
CA GLY A 266 -25.95 7.73 17.59
C GLY A 266 -25.68 6.23 17.39
N GLN A 267 -25.65 5.76 16.14
CA GLN A 267 -25.29 4.37 15.84
C GLN A 267 -23.81 4.09 16.15
N LEU A 268 -22.93 5.06 15.92
CA LEU A 268 -21.52 4.97 16.27
C LEU A 268 -21.32 4.88 17.78
N GLU A 269 -21.97 5.77 18.55
CA GLU A 269 -21.94 5.73 20.02
C GLU A 269 -22.43 4.37 20.58
N ASP A 270 -23.51 3.82 20.03
CA ASP A 270 -24.05 2.51 20.43
C ASP A 270 -23.07 1.36 20.12
N LEU A 271 -22.40 1.40 18.96
CA LEU A 271 -21.44 0.39 18.53
C LEU A 271 -20.13 0.46 19.33
N GLU A 272 -19.66 1.67 19.64
CA GLU A 272 -18.50 1.89 20.53
C GLU A 272 -18.76 1.35 21.94
N ALA A 273 -19.94 1.65 22.51
CA ALA A 273 -20.32 1.13 23.82
C ALA A 273 -20.43 -0.42 23.83
N LYS A 274 -20.93 -1.01 22.74
CA LYS A 274 -20.99 -2.47 22.57
C LYS A 274 -19.58 -3.08 22.48
N LEU A 275 -18.66 -2.42 21.78
CA LEU A 275 -17.27 -2.87 21.68
C LEU A 275 -16.55 -2.79 23.02
N GLU A 276 -16.70 -1.70 23.75
CA GLU A 276 -16.10 -1.55 25.09
C GLU A 276 -16.58 -2.66 26.03
N ALA A 277 -17.87 -3.01 26.00
CA ALA A 277 -18.42 -4.10 26.80
C ALA A 277 -17.88 -5.49 26.41
N LEU A 278 -17.68 -5.75 25.12
CA LEU A 278 -17.12 -7.00 24.62
C LEU A 278 -15.62 -7.10 24.90
N GLN A 279 -14.88 -6.00 24.75
CA GLN A 279 -13.46 -5.92 25.08
C GLN A 279 -13.22 -6.11 26.59
N ALA A 280 -14.07 -5.54 27.45
CA ALA A 280 -14.01 -5.77 28.89
C ALA A 280 -14.23 -7.25 29.27
N GLN A 281 -15.09 -7.96 28.54
CA GLN A 281 -15.28 -9.41 28.73
C GLN A 281 -14.05 -10.22 28.29
N VAL A 282 -13.42 -9.85 27.17
CA VAL A 282 -12.21 -10.51 26.67
C VAL A 282 -10.99 -10.23 27.56
N ALA A 283 -10.95 -9.05 28.18
CA ALA A 283 -9.89 -8.65 29.11
C ALA A 283 -9.97 -9.35 30.49
N ASP A 284 -11.09 -10.01 30.81
CA ASP A 284 -11.24 -10.76 32.06
C ASP A 284 -10.29 -11.98 32.07
N ALA A 285 -9.51 -12.13 33.14
CA ALA A 285 -8.51 -13.19 33.26
C ALA A 285 -9.13 -14.61 33.23
N ALA A 286 -10.40 -14.77 33.57
CA ALA A 286 -11.13 -16.03 33.50
C ALA A 286 -11.75 -16.30 32.12
N PHE A 287 -11.75 -15.34 31.20
CA PHE A 287 -12.39 -15.47 29.88
C PHE A 287 -11.86 -16.66 29.09
N PHE A 288 -10.55 -16.79 28.95
CA PHE A 288 -9.93 -17.91 28.22
C PHE A 288 -10.02 -19.26 28.96
N SER A 289 -10.53 -19.27 30.19
CA SER A 289 -10.79 -20.51 30.95
C SER A 289 -12.22 -21.01 30.79
N GLN A 290 -13.09 -20.27 30.10
CA GLN A 290 -14.48 -20.65 29.83
C GLN A 290 -14.58 -21.66 28.66
N PRO A 291 -15.74 -22.35 28.50
CA PRO A 291 -15.95 -23.26 27.38
C PRO A 291 -15.74 -22.57 26.02
N HIS A 292 -15.07 -23.26 25.09
CA HIS A 292 -14.75 -22.74 23.76
C HIS A 292 -15.94 -22.17 22.99
N GLU A 293 -17.13 -22.74 23.17
CA GLU A 293 -18.35 -22.27 22.51
C GLU A 293 -18.78 -20.87 22.98
N GLN A 294 -18.51 -20.53 24.24
CA GLN A 294 -18.81 -19.20 24.81
C GLN A 294 -17.74 -18.18 24.40
N THR A 295 -16.46 -18.55 24.46
CA THR A 295 -15.36 -17.66 24.07
C THR A 295 -15.36 -17.36 22.57
N GLN A 296 -15.62 -18.35 21.71
CA GLN A 296 -15.76 -18.14 20.27
C GLN A 296 -16.90 -17.20 19.92
N LYS A 297 -18.03 -17.32 20.62
CA LYS A 297 -19.18 -16.45 20.38
C LYS A 297 -18.84 -14.99 20.70
N VAL A 298 -18.24 -14.73 21.85
CA VAL A 298 -17.85 -13.36 22.25
C VAL A 298 -16.78 -12.78 21.31
N LEU A 299 -15.81 -13.59 20.85
CA LEU A 299 -14.81 -13.15 19.87
C LEU A 299 -15.42 -12.88 18.49
N ALA A 300 -16.42 -13.67 18.06
CA ALA A 300 -17.16 -13.44 16.83
C ALA A 300 -18.02 -12.18 16.91
N ASP A 301 -18.72 -11.98 18.03
CA ASP A 301 -19.53 -10.78 18.29
C ASP A 301 -18.66 -9.52 18.36
N LEU A 302 -17.45 -9.61 18.92
CA LEU A 302 -16.44 -8.54 18.92
C LEU A 302 -16.03 -8.19 17.49
N SER A 303 -15.57 -9.18 16.72
CA SER A 303 -15.14 -8.96 15.33
C SER A 303 -16.26 -8.41 14.45
N GLN A 304 -17.51 -8.86 14.67
CA GLN A 304 -18.67 -8.33 13.96
C GLN A 304 -18.98 -6.89 14.35
N ALA A 305 -18.92 -6.55 15.64
CA ALA A 305 -19.13 -5.17 16.10
C ALA A 305 -18.04 -4.22 15.59
N GLU A 306 -16.78 -4.66 15.47
CA GLU A 306 -15.69 -3.90 14.86
C GLU A 306 -15.98 -3.60 13.38
N GLN A 307 -16.44 -4.60 12.62
CA GLN A 307 -16.82 -4.42 11.22
C GLN A 307 -18.04 -3.51 11.04
N GLU A 308 -19.05 -3.63 11.91
CA GLU A 308 -20.25 -2.77 11.89
C GLU A 308 -19.89 -1.31 12.21
N LEU A 309 -18.98 -1.08 13.16
CA LEU A 309 -18.48 0.25 13.51
C LEU A 309 -17.71 0.88 12.34
N GLU A 310 -16.79 0.12 11.71
CA GLU A 310 -16.03 0.57 10.55
C GLU A 310 -16.95 0.97 9.38
N GLN A 311 -17.96 0.15 9.07
CA GLN A 311 -18.93 0.45 8.02
C GLN A 311 -19.78 1.70 8.33
N ALA A 312 -20.20 1.87 9.58
CA ALA A 312 -20.95 3.04 10.02
C ALA A 312 -20.10 4.33 9.94
N PHE A 313 -18.82 4.25 10.29
CA PHE A 313 -17.88 5.38 10.16
C PHE A 313 -17.63 5.73 8.69
N GLU A 314 -17.30 4.76 7.84
CA GLU A 314 -17.12 4.99 6.39
C GLU A 314 -18.37 5.64 5.77
N ARG A 315 -19.56 5.22 6.22
CA ARG A 315 -20.83 5.79 5.75
C ARG A 315 -21.04 7.22 6.25
N TRP A 316 -20.69 7.51 7.50
CA TRP A 316 -20.82 8.84 8.08
C TRP A 316 -19.89 9.83 7.40
N GLU A 317 -18.60 9.49 7.24
CA GLU A 317 -17.61 10.33 6.55
C GLU A 317 -18.01 10.62 5.10
N TYR A 318 -18.50 9.61 4.37
CA TYR A 318 -18.98 9.80 3.00
C TYR A 318 -20.13 10.82 2.94
N LEU A 319 -21.11 10.71 3.84
CA LEU A 319 -22.23 11.65 3.87
C LEU A 319 -21.81 13.04 4.36
N GLU A 320 -20.84 13.12 5.27
CA GLU A 320 -20.30 14.40 5.75
C GLU A 320 -19.50 15.14 4.67
N GLY A 321 -18.69 14.42 3.90
CA GLY A 321 -17.97 14.94 2.73
C GLY A 321 -18.93 15.52 1.68
N LEU A 322 -20.01 14.79 1.38
CA LEU A 322 -21.08 15.28 0.51
C LEU A 322 -21.79 16.53 1.05
N LYS A 323 -21.84 16.73 2.38
CA LYS A 323 -22.46 17.91 3.01
C LYS A 323 -21.56 19.14 2.93
N ASN A 324 -20.26 18.92 3.11
CA ASN A 324 -19.25 19.97 3.17
C ASN A 324 -18.72 20.37 1.78
N GLY A 325 -19.12 19.66 0.72
CA GLY A 325 -18.89 20.05 -0.67
C GLY A 325 -17.41 19.91 -1.10
N ALA A 326 -16.71 18.93 -0.52
CA ALA A 326 -15.38 18.49 -0.95
C ALA A 326 -15.52 17.32 -1.93
#